data_AF-A0A960SNJ5-F1
#
_entry.id   AF-A0A960SNJ5-F1
#
_cell.length_a   1.000
_cell.length_b   1.000
_cell.length_c   1.000
_cell.angle_alpha   90.00
_cell.angle_beta   90.00
_cell.angle_gamma   90.00
#
_symmetry.space_group_name_H-M   'P 1'
#
loop_
_entity.id
_entity.type
_entity.pdbx_description
1 polymer ?
#
loop_
_entity_poly.entity_id
_entity_poly.type
_entity_poly.pdbx_seq_one_letter_code
_entity_poly.pdbx_strand_id
1 'polypeptide(L)' 'MRITVEIDDEIVDDLVKMTGESKKSPAVAKAVEEFVKRRKAREFGRMLREGFFDYPLTNEEIEAQDR' A
#
# COMPACT_ATOMS: atom_id res chain seq x y z
N MET A 1 -9.57 -15.94 -2.90
CA MET A 1 -9.82 -15.90 -4.35
C MET A 1 -8.65 -16.60 -5.05
N ARG A 2 -8.90 -17.43 -6.07
CA ARG A 2 -7.84 -18.10 -6.84
C ARG A 2 -7.96 -17.66 -8.30
N ILE A 3 -6.85 -17.19 -8.86
CA ILE A 3 -6.73 -16.76 -10.25
C ILE A 3 -5.47 -17.41 -10.83
N THR A 4 -5.47 -17.64 -12.14
CA THR A 4 -4.29 -18.11 -12.87
C THR A 4 -3.81 -16.95 -13.74
N VAL A 5 -2.51 -16.65 -13.63
CA VAL A 5 -1.85 -15.58 -14.39
C VAL A 5 -0.54 -16.14 -14.93
N GLU A 6 -0.18 -15.74 -16.14
CA GLU A 6 1.12 -16.05 -16.72
C GLU A 6 2.11 -14.95 -16.33
N ILE A 7 3.23 -15.34 -15.75
CA ILE A 7 4.31 -14.45 -15.31
C ILE A 7 5.61 -15.13 -15.70
N ASP A 8 6.59 -14.34 -16.15
CA ASP A 8 7.93 -14.82 -16.42
C ASP A 8 8.55 -15.43 -15.16
N ASP A 9 9.15 -16.61 -15.30
CA ASP A 9 9.73 -17.36 -14.18
C ASP A 9 10.94 -16.63 -13.56
N GLU A 10 11.72 -15.91 -14.38
CA GLU A 10 12.84 -15.10 -13.90
C GLU A 10 12.37 -13.97 -12.97
N ILE A 11 11.26 -13.32 -13.34
CA ILE A 11 10.63 -12.26 -12.53
C ILE A 11 10.13 -12.82 -11.20
N VAL A 12 9.51 -14.00 -11.21
CA VAL A 12 9.00 -14.62 -9.99
C VAL A 12 10.14 -15.04 -9.06
N ASP A 13 11.23 -15.56 -9.61
CA ASP A 13 12.39 -15.96 -8.81
C ASP A 13 13.07 -14.76 -8.16
N ASP A 14 13.17 -13.64 -8.86
CA ASP A 14 13.64 -12.38 -8.27
C ASP A 14 12.67 -11.85 -7.22
N LEU A 15 11.36 -11.95 -7.46
CA LEU A 15 10.35 -11.56 -6.47
C LEU A 15 10.47 -12.37 -5.17
N VAL A 16 10.70 -13.68 -5.26
CA VAL A 16 10.91 -14.56 -4.10
C VAL A 16 12.11 -14.07 -3.28
N LYS A 17 13.23 -13.72 -3.94
CA LYS A 17 14.41 -13.14 -3.27
C LYS A 17 14.08 -11.79 -2.62
N MET A 18 13.39 -10.90 -3.32
CA MET A 18 13.04 -9.56 -2.82
C MET A 18 12.07 -9.59 -1.64
N THR A 19 11.12 -10.52 -1.66
CA THR A 19 10.07 -10.63 -0.63
C THR A 19 10.54 -11.40 0.60
N GLY A 20 11.64 -12.16 0.50
CA GLY A 20 12.16 -13.05 1.54
C GLY A 20 11.32 -14.32 1.75
N GLU A 21 10.35 -14.57 0.87
CA GLU A 21 9.50 -15.75 0.95
C GLU A 21 10.22 -16.98 0.37
N SER A 22 9.81 -18.18 0.79
CA SER A 22 10.40 -19.43 0.30
C SER A 22 9.65 -20.06 -0.88
N LYS A 23 8.43 -19.58 -1.16
CA LYS A 23 7.53 -20.14 -2.17
C LYS A 23 7.01 -19.03 -3.09
N LYS A 24 6.81 -19.35 -4.37
CA LYS A 24 6.30 -18.43 -5.40
C LYS A 24 4.94 -17.82 -5.03
N SER A 25 3.99 -18.63 -4.55
CA SER A 25 2.64 -18.19 -4.21
C SER A 25 2.58 -17.10 -3.11
N PRO A 26 3.16 -17.28 -1.91
CA PRO A 26 3.18 -16.23 -0.90
C PRO A 26 3.98 -14.98 -1.34
N ALA A 27 5.05 -15.16 -2.13
CA ALA A 27 5.79 -14.02 -2.69
C ALA A 27 4.89 -13.14 -3.56
N VAL A 28 4.13 -13.75 -4.49
CA VAL A 28 3.19 -13.04 -5.36
C VAL A 28 2.07 -12.39 -4.55
N ALA A 29 1.48 -13.11 -3.59
CA ALA A 29 0.41 -12.57 -2.75
C ALA A 29 0.86 -11.32 -1.99
N LYS A 30 2.04 -11.38 -1.36
CA LYS A 30 2.65 -10.26 -0.63
C LYS A 30 2.95 -9.07 -1.54
N ALA A 31 3.51 -9.34 -2.72
CA ALA A 31 3.83 -8.30 -3.69
C ALA A 31 2.59 -7.53 -4.16
N VAL A 32 1.51 -8.24 -4.45
CA VAL A 32 0.24 -7.64 -4.86
C VAL A 32 -0.34 -6.78 -3.73
N GLU A 33 -0.34 -7.29 -2.49
CA GLU A 33 -0.84 -6.54 -1.34
C GLU A 33 -0.03 -5.26 -1.09
N GLU A 34 1.29 -5.34 -1.14
CA GLU A 34 2.17 -4.19 -0.99
C GLU A 34 1.98 -3.17 -2.11
N PHE A 35 1.83 -3.61 -3.37
CA PHE A 35 1.56 -2.72 -4.48
C PHE A 35 0.28 -1.90 -4.25
N VAL A 36 -0.80 -2.57 -3.85
CA VAL A 36 -2.09 -1.91 -3.56
C VAL A 36 -1.94 -0.94 -2.39
N LYS A 37 -1.31 -1.36 -1.28
CA LYS A 37 -1.08 -0.50 -0.11
C LYS A 37 -0.27 0.75 -0.45
N ARG A 38 0.84 0.59 -1.18
CA ARG A 38 1.70 1.71 -1.61
C ARG A 38 0.96 2.66 -2.56
N ARG A 39 0.13 2.13 -3.47
CA ARG A 39 -0.69 2.96 -4.36
C ARG A 39 -1.71 3.79 -3.58
N LYS A 40 -2.44 3.15 -2.66
CA LYS A 40 -3.40 3.84 -1.76
C LYS A 40 -2.72 4.90 -0.91
N ALA A 41 -1.55 4.61 -0.33
CA ALA A 41 -0.81 5.58 0.48
C ALA A 41 -0.41 6.84 -0.33
N ARG A 42 0.04 6.68 -1.58
CA ARG A 42 0.36 7.81 -2.46
C ARG A 42 -0.86 8.64 -2.81
N GLU A 43 -1.97 7.98 -3.11
CA GLU A 43 -3.24 8.64 -3.42
C GLU A 43 -3.79 9.40 -2.21
N PHE A 44 -3.76 8.77 -1.04
CA PHE A 44 -4.17 9.41 0.21
C PHE A 44 -3.32 10.65 0.51
N GLY A 45 -2.00 10.56 0.36
CA GLY A 45 -1.10 11.71 0.53
C GLY A 45 -1.37 12.84 -0.48
N ARG A 46 -1.83 12.52 -1.69
CA ARG A 46 -2.29 13.52 -2.67
C ARG A 46 -3.58 14.20 -2.20
N MET A 47 -4.58 13.42 -1.78
CA MET A 47 -5.87 13.92 -1.28
C MET A 47 -5.70 14.85 -0.09
N LEU A 48 -4.82 14.51 0.85
CA LEU A 48 -4.48 15.38 1.99
C LEU A 48 -3.97 16.76 1.53
N ARG A 49 -3.02 16.79 0.58
CA ARG A 49 -2.43 18.05 0.08
C ARG A 49 -3.40 18.90 -0.73
N GLU A 50 -4.38 18.28 -1.37
CA GLU A 50 -5.41 18.97 -2.14
C GLU A 50 -6.56 19.49 -1.28
N GLY A 51 -6.50 19.28 0.05
CA GLY A 51 -7.59 19.69 0.95
C GLY A 51 -8.89 18.94 0.68
N PHE A 52 -8.80 17.70 0.20
CA PHE A 52 -9.97 16.91 -0.21
C PHE A 52 -10.92 16.60 0.95
N PHE A 53 -10.42 16.60 2.18
CA PHE A 53 -11.19 16.22 3.35
C PHE A 53 -11.72 17.45 4.09
N ASP A 54 -13.01 17.43 4.40
CA ASP A 54 -13.63 18.39 5.32
C ASP A 54 -13.32 17.97 6.76
N TYR A 55 -12.37 18.67 7.37
CA TYR A 55 -12.04 18.46 8.77
C TYR A 55 -13.06 19.16 9.67
N PRO A 56 -13.63 18.48 10.67
CA PRO A 56 -14.66 19.05 11.55
C PRO A 56 -14.11 20.12 12.51
N LEU A 57 -12.78 20.16 12.67
CA LEU A 57 -12.06 21.07 13.56
C LEU A 57 -10.83 21.61 12.83
N THR A 58 -10.49 22.85 13.14
CA THR A 58 -9.23 23.50 12.76
C THR A 58 -8.07 22.96 13.60
N ASN A 59 -6.83 23.19 13.14
CA ASN A 59 -5.64 22.77 13.89
C ASN A 59 -5.58 23.39 15.30
N GLU A 60 -5.97 24.66 15.44
CA GLU A 60 -6.00 25.37 16.72
C GLU A 60 -6.98 24.73 17.71
N GLU A 61 -8.15 24.30 17.22
CA GLU A 61 -9.16 23.61 18.05
C GLU A 61 -8.70 22.23 18.51
N ILE A 62 -7.93 21.51 17.68
CA ILE A 62 -7.34 20.21 18.04
C ILE A 62 -6.25 20.41 19.10
N GLU A 63 -5.32 21.35 18.88
CA GLU A 63 -4.21 21.63 19.82
C GLU A 63 -4.68 22.14 21.19
N ALA A 64 -5.85 22.76 21.27
CA ALA A 64 -6.46 23.20 22.52
C ALA A 64 -7.07 22.04 23.33
N GLN A 65 -7.47 20.93 22.70
CA GLN A 65 -8.05 19.76 23.37
C GLN A 65 -7.01 18.82 23.98
N ASP A 66 -5.80 18.77 23.41
CA ASP A 66 -4.69 17.94 23.90
C ASP A 66 -3.94 18.55 25.10
N ARG A 67 -4.31 19.77 25.53
CA ARG A 67 -3.63 20.54 26.58
C ARG A 67 -4.38 20.49 27.92
#